data_AF-A0A0M0KV39-F1
#
_entry.id   AF-A0A0M0KV39-F1
#
_cell.length_a   1.000
_cell.length_b   1.000
_cell.length_c   1.000
_cell.angle_alpha   90.00
_cell.angle_beta   90.00
_cell.angle_gamma   90.00
#
_symmetry.space_group_name_H-M   'P 1'
#
loop_
_entity.id
_entity.type
_entity.pdbx_description
1 polymer ?
#
loop_
_entity_poly.entity_id
_entity_poly.type
_entity_poly.pdbx_seq_one_letter_code
_entity_poly.pdbx_strand_id
1 'polypeptide(L)'
;MSGILKKFKGFWLYSVILGLMSTVILFPTSTTFASASSSSSSVIVPDHIIYLSDEEYKDLITSFEEENNESQISIQGIKPAQEKTDWGSLLSRSTFTGKSSGGIKQYTNRGNEASAHIEFGKIGGGGEVTQYVNGTKVTYVKKTPSGDVRLYRSSSETDGNNRPTISFLKDKVRFLGD
;
A
#
# COMPACT_ATOMS: atom_id res chain seq x y z
N MET A 1 -18.69 -29.60 -84.05
CA MET A 1 -17.28 -29.25 -83.75
C MET A 1 -17.03 -29.68 -82.30
N SER A 2 -16.41 -30.85 -82.04
CA SER A 2 -14.94 -31.10 -81.96
C SER A 2 -14.26 -30.16 -80.95
N GLY A 3 -13.52 -30.56 -79.91
CA GLY A 3 -12.99 -31.81 -79.35
C GLY A 3 -12.41 -31.46 -77.95
N ILE A 4 -12.47 -32.30 -76.91
CA ILE A 4 -11.67 -33.50 -76.60
C ILE A 4 -10.19 -33.26 -76.24
N LEU A 5 -9.86 -33.65 -74.98
CA LEU A 5 -8.59 -34.17 -74.41
C LEU A 5 -7.44 -33.16 -74.15
N LYS A 6 -6.61 -33.28 -73.10
CA LYS A 6 -6.07 -34.45 -72.35
C LYS A 6 -5.43 -33.94 -71.03
N LYS A 7 -5.80 -34.49 -69.86
CA LYS A 7 -5.02 -35.42 -68.99
C LYS A 7 -3.68 -34.89 -68.44
N PHE A 8 -3.51 -34.99 -67.12
CA PHE A 8 -2.54 -35.92 -66.51
C PHE A 8 -2.98 -36.34 -65.10
N LYS A 9 -3.10 -37.66 -64.91
CA LYS A 9 -3.40 -38.38 -63.67
C LYS A 9 -2.17 -39.21 -63.34
N GLY A 10 -1.81 -39.24 -62.05
CA GLY A 10 -1.17 -40.38 -61.37
C GLY A 10 0.36 -40.47 -61.46
N PHE A 11 1.00 -40.74 -60.33
CA PHE A 11 1.82 -41.95 -60.13
C PHE A 11 2.29 -42.08 -58.66
N TRP A 12 1.96 -43.22 -58.02
CA TRP A 12 2.76 -43.97 -57.01
C TRP A 12 3.23 -43.26 -55.73
N LEU A 13 2.88 -43.61 -54.48
CA LEU A 13 2.73 -44.88 -53.74
C LEU A 13 3.95 -45.84 -53.78
N TYR A 14 4.55 -46.05 -52.60
CA TYR A 14 5.50 -47.09 -52.15
C TYR A 14 7.02 -47.01 -52.49
N SER A 15 7.82 -46.77 -51.44
CA SER A 15 9.07 -47.49 -51.10
C SER A 15 9.45 -47.06 -49.67
N VAL A 16 9.17 -47.84 -48.62
CA VAL A 16 9.83 -49.09 -48.17
C VAL A 16 11.29 -48.87 -47.72
N ILE A 17 11.46 -48.82 -46.39
CA ILE A 17 12.43 -49.57 -45.57
C ILE A 17 13.88 -49.64 -46.08
N LEU A 18 14.83 -49.06 -45.35
CA LEU A 18 16.01 -49.74 -44.77
C LEU A 18 16.96 -48.72 -44.13
N GLY A 19 17.30 -48.92 -42.85
CA GLY A 19 18.29 -48.10 -42.15
C GLY A 19 18.44 -48.45 -40.67
N LEU A 20 18.54 -49.75 -40.37
CA LEU A 20 18.80 -50.30 -39.04
C LEU A 20 20.28 -50.72 -39.01
N MET A 21 21.08 -50.16 -38.09
CA MET A 21 22.24 -50.77 -37.39
C MET A 21 22.88 -49.69 -36.51
N SER A 22 22.60 -49.65 -35.20
CA SER A 22 23.33 -50.40 -34.15
C SER A 22 24.68 -49.80 -33.79
N THR A 23 24.70 -48.94 -32.77
CA THR A 23 25.75 -48.96 -31.73
C THR A 23 25.10 -48.84 -30.36
N VAL A 24 25.07 -49.99 -29.69
CA VAL A 24 24.75 -50.14 -28.26
C VAL A 24 26.04 -49.88 -27.49
N ILE A 25 26.05 -48.90 -26.60
CA ILE A 25 26.96 -48.87 -25.45
C ILE A 25 26.08 -48.76 -24.20
N LEU A 26 26.15 -49.81 -23.39
CA LEU A 26 25.49 -50.07 -22.10
C LEU A 26 26.62 -49.99 -21.06
N PHE A 27 26.65 -49.10 -20.04
CA PHE A 27 25.97 -49.10 -18.71
C PHE A 27 26.78 -48.13 -17.78
N PRO A 28 26.43 -47.83 -16.50
CA PRO A 28 25.13 -47.76 -15.80
C PRO A 28 24.91 -46.52 -14.88
N THR A 29 23.64 -46.29 -14.54
CA THR A 29 23.03 -45.78 -13.28
C THR A 29 23.58 -44.55 -12.53
N SER A 30 22.76 -43.50 -12.47
CA SER A 30 22.25 -42.95 -11.20
C SER A 30 20.85 -42.36 -11.45
N THR A 31 19.85 -42.93 -10.79
CA THR A 31 18.47 -42.43 -10.76
C THR A 31 18.41 -41.08 -10.04
N THR A 32 17.81 -40.07 -10.66
CA THR A 32 17.27 -38.91 -9.93
C THR A 32 15.90 -38.59 -10.50
N PHE A 33 14.88 -38.78 -9.66
CA PHE A 33 13.53 -38.30 -9.92
C PHE A 33 13.52 -36.76 -9.84
N ALA A 34 13.27 -36.08 -10.94
CA ALA A 34 12.83 -34.69 -10.91
C ALA A 34 11.30 -34.68 -11.00
N SER A 35 10.66 -34.44 -9.86
CA SER A 35 9.20 -34.25 -9.75
C SER A 35 8.81 -32.86 -10.23
N ALA A 36 7.83 -32.84 -11.13
CA ALA A 36 6.82 -31.83 -11.46
C ALA A 36 7.03 -30.35 -11.07
N SER A 37 6.78 -29.47 -12.03
CA SER A 37 6.15 -28.18 -11.76
C SER A 37 4.98 -28.00 -12.74
N SER A 38 3.79 -28.35 -12.25
CA SER A 38 2.52 -27.96 -12.85
C SER A 38 2.40 -26.43 -12.81
N SER A 39 2.16 -25.83 -13.97
CA SER A 39 1.84 -24.41 -14.13
C SER A 39 0.63 -24.04 -13.28
N SER A 40 0.85 -23.25 -12.23
CA SER A 40 -0.21 -22.58 -11.49
C SER A 40 -0.63 -21.32 -12.27
N SER A 41 -1.86 -21.32 -12.78
CA SER A 41 -2.52 -20.09 -13.21
C SER A 41 -2.72 -19.21 -11.98
N SER A 42 -1.97 -18.12 -11.86
CA SER A 42 -2.27 -17.08 -10.89
C SER A 42 -3.51 -16.32 -11.38
N VAL A 43 -4.64 -16.52 -10.70
CA VAL A 43 -5.76 -15.60 -10.77
C VAL A 43 -5.32 -14.34 -10.04
N ILE A 44 -5.00 -13.29 -10.79
CA ILE A 44 -4.72 -11.97 -10.22
C ILE A 44 -6.07 -11.42 -9.75
N VAL A 45 -6.36 -11.57 -8.47
CA VAL A 45 -7.49 -10.90 -7.82
C VAL A 45 -7.05 -9.45 -7.57
N PRO A 46 -7.80 -8.43 -8.01
CA PRO A 46 -7.49 -7.04 -7.67
C PRO A 46 -7.64 -6.83 -6.16
N ASP A 47 -6.61 -6.26 -5.53
CA ASP A 47 -6.65 -5.84 -4.13
C ASP A 47 -7.74 -4.78 -3.92
N HIS A 48 -8.91 -5.21 -3.44
CA HIS A 48 -9.93 -4.31 -2.96
C HIS A 48 -9.57 -3.83 -1.55
N ILE A 49 -8.98 -2.64 -1.46
CA ILE A 49 -8.66 -1.99 -0.18
C ILE A 49 -9.97 -1.46 0.42
N ILE A 50 -10.40 -2.07 1.53
CA ILE A 50 -11.54 -1.59 2.32
C ILE A 50 -10.98 -0.80 3.51
N TYR A 51 -11.35 0.48 3.60
CA TYR A 51 -11.03 1.31 4.76
C TYR A 51 -12.09 1.08 5.84
N LEU A 52 -11.70 0.42 6.93
CA LEU A 52 -12.56 0.18 8.09
C LEU A 52 -12.26 1.20 9.20
N SER A 53 -13.28 1.58 9.96
CA SER A 53 -13.10 2.29 11.23
C SER A 53 -12.49 1.36 12.30
N ASP A 54 -11.95 1.95 13.37
CA ASP A 54 -11.26 1.18 14.42
C ASP A 54 -12.23 0.26 15.19
N GLU A 55 -13.51 0.62 15.26
CA GLU A 55 -14.60 -0.19 15.83
C GLU A 55 -14.99 -1.35 14.91
N GLU A 56 -15.23 -1.07 13.62
CA GLU A 56 -15.53 -2.12 12.63
C GLU A 56 -14.38 -3.12 12.48
N TYR A 57 -13.14 -2.65 12.62
CA TYR A 57 -11.96 -3.52 12.64
C TYR A 57 -11.98 -4.51 13.80
N LYS A 58 -12.34 -4.05 15.01
CA LYS A 58 -12.42 -4.93 16.18
C LYS A 58 -13.54 -5.94 16.04
N ASP A 59 -14.70 -5.48 15.61
CA ASP A 59 -15.87 -6.35 15.45
C ASP A 59 -15.63 -7.42 14.38
N LEU A 60 -14.93 -7.07 13.30
CA LEU A 60 -14.59 -8.00 12.22
C LEU A 60 -13.55 -9.04 12.67
N ILE A 61 -12.56 -8.65 13.47
CA ILE A 61 -11.59 -9.60 14.05
C ILE A 61 -12.28 -10.53 15.04
N THR A 62 -13.08 -10.00 15.97
CA THR A 62 -13.75 -10.81 16.99
C THR A 62 -14.74 -11.80 16.36
N SER A 63 -15.55 -11.34 15.40
CA SER A 63 -16.53 -12.22 14.71
C SER A 63 -15.83 -13.36 13.94
N PHE A 64 -14.65 -13.09 13.39
CA PHE A 64 -13.91 -14.07 12.58
C PHE A 64 -13.12 -15.07 13.43
N GLU A 65 -12.55 -14.63 14.55
CA GLU A 65 -11.88 -15.48 15.55
C GLU A 65 -12.87 -16.46 16.19
N GLU A 66 -14.11 -16.03 16.44
CA GLU A 66 -15.18 -16.87 16.99
C GLU A 66 -15.70 -17.93 15.99
N GLU A 67 -15.74 -17.61 14.69
CA GLU A 67 -16.28 -18.52 13.67
C GLU A 67 -15.29 -19.61 13.23
N ASN A 68 -13.99 -19.34 13.22
CA ASN A 68 -13.02 -20.23 12.56
C ASN A 68 -12.03 -20.97 13.47
N ASN A 69 -11.96 -20.65 14.77
CA ASN A 69 -11.10 -21.35 15.75
C ASN A 69 -9.63 -21.55 15.27
N GLU A 70 -9.16 -20.69 14.36
CA GLU A 70 -7.84 -20.70 13.75
C GLU A 70 -7.06 -19.51 14.31
N SER A 71 -6.01 -19.80 15.08
CA SER A 71 -5.24 -18.82 15.84
C SER A 71 -4.17 -18.08 15.01
N GLN A 72 -4.11 -18.28 13.69
CA GLN A 72 -3.12 -17.60 12.84
C GLN A 72 -3.62 -17.37 11.41
N ILE A 73 -4.46 -16.36 11.22
CA ILE A 73 -4.55 -15.70 9.92
C ILE A 73 -3.45 -14.65 9.85
N SER A 74 -2.47 -14.86 8.97
CA SER A 74 -1.54 -13.79 8.57
C SER A 74 -2.33 -12.76 7.77
N ILE A 75 -2.83 -11.73 8.46
CA ILE A 75 -3.49 -10.57 7.85
C ILE A 75 -2.42 -9.76 7.08
N GLN A 76 -2.00 -10.24 5.91
CA GLN A 76 -1.03 -9.55 5.05
C GLN A 76 -1.63 -8.40 4.22
N GLY A 77 -2.90 -8.02 4.46
CA GLY A 77 -3.61 -7.05 3.62
C GLY A 77 -3.96 -5.71 4.30
N ILE A 78 -3.83 -5.58 5.62
CA ILE A 78 -4.28 -4.36 6.32
C ILE A 78 -3.10 -3.43 6.52
N LYS A 79 -2.91 -2.51 5.55
CA LYS A 79 -1.97 -1.41 5.69
C LYS A 79 -2.65 -0.26 6.46
N PRO A 80 -2.02 0.33 7.49
CA PRO A 80 -2.57 1.50 8.15
C PRO A 80 -2.79 2.64 7.14
N ALA A 81 -3.83 3.44 7.35
CA ALA A 81 -4.07 4.63 6.53
C ALA A 81 -2.81 5.51 6.50
N GLN A 82 -2.40 5.93 5.30
CA GLN A 82 -1.10 6.58 5.08
C GLN A 82 -0.94 7.82 5.97
N GLU A 83 -1.99 8.61 6.15
CA GLU A 83 -2.02 9.78 7.03
C GLU A 83 -1.73 9.43 8.50
N LYS A 84 -2.20 8.28 8.99
CA LYS A 84 -1.93 7.82 10.36
C LYS A 84 -0.47 7.39 10.48
N THR A 85 0.11 6.73 9.47
CA THR A 85 1.53 6.36 9.44
C THR A 85 2.45 7.59 9.38
N ASP A 86 2.12 8.57 8.53
CA ASP A 86 2.89 9.81 8.41
C ASP A 86 2.83 10.63 9.71
N TRP A 87 1.63 10.71 10.31
CA TRP A 87 1.44 11.35 11.61
C TRP A 87 2.24 10.66 12.70
N GLY A 88 2.17 9.32 12.79
CA GLY A 88 2.95 8.54 13.74
C GLY A 88 4.46 8.76 13.57
N SER A 89 4.92 8.90 12.33
CA SER A 89 6.31 9.24 12.02
C SER A 89 6.67 10.64 12.53
N LEU A 90 5.80 11.64 12.37
CA LEU A 90 6.02 12.97 12.94
C LEU A 90 6.06 12.94 14.47
N LEU A 91 5.13 12.21 15.09
CA LEU A 91 5.07 12.06 16.54
C LEU A 91 6.31 11.37 17.11
N SER A 92 6.87 10.35 16.43
CA SER A 92 8.05 9.62 16.93
C SER A 92 9.31 10.48 17.03
N ARG A 93 9.39 11.56 16.24
CA ARG A 93 10.45 12.58 16.30
C ARG A 93 10.03 13.85 17.04
N SER A 94 8.89 13.83 17.72
CA SER A 94 8.36 14.95 18.51
C SER A 94 8.41 14.63 20.00
N THR A 95 8.54 15.65 20.83
CA THR A 95 8.55 15.53 22.29
C THR A 95 7.16 15.79 22.83
N PHE A 96 6.58 14.86 23.59
CA PHE A 96 5.33 15.10 24.30
C PHE A 96 5.51 16.17 25.37
N THR A 97 4.66 17.19 25.36
CA THR A 97 4.73 18.31 26.33
C THR A 97 3.52 18.38 27.26
N GLY A 98 2.42 17.71 26.93
CA GLY A 98 1.29 17.62 27.84
C GLY A 98 -0.02 17.30 27.14
N LYS A 99 -1.11 17.46 27.89
CA LYS A 99 -2.47 17.19 27.43
C LYS A 99 -3.37 18.32 27.90
N SER A 100 -4.19 18.85 26.98
CA SER A 100 -5.23 19.83 27.35
C SER A 100 -6.34 19.19 28.18
N SER A 101 -7.13 20.01 28.87
CA SER A 101 -8.34 19.57 29.58
C SER A 101 -9.33 18.84 28.66
N GLY A 102 -9.45 19.27 27.39
CA GLY A 102 -10.27 18.62 26.35
C GLY A 102 -9.67 17.33 25.78
N GLY A 103 -8.55 16.85 26.32
CA GLY A 103 -7.95 15.59 25.94
C GLY A 103 -7.00 15.63 24.75
N ILE A 104 -6.78 16.80 24.15
CA ILE A 104 -5.82 16.98 23.04
C ILE A 104 -4.40 16.82 23.56
N LYS A 105 -3.65 15.86 23.03
CA LYS A 105 -2.22 15.67 23.32
C LYS A 105 -1.40 16.71 22.57
N GLN A 106 -0.36 17.18 23.23
CA GLN A 106 0.49 18.27 22.75
C GLN A 106 1.92 17.76 22.65
N TYR A 107 2.53 18.06 21.52
CA TYR A 107 3.89 17.69 21.21
C TYR A 107 4.63 18.92 20.68
N THR A 108 5.94 18.92 20.82
CA THR A 108 6.83 19.90 20.23
C THR A 108 7.81 19.22 19.29
N ASN A 109 8.19 19.91 18.22
CA ASN A 109 9.19 19.46 17.27
C ASN A 109 10.16 20.61 16.98
N ARG A 110 11.38 20.27 16.57
CA ARG A 110 12.33 21.26 16.06
C ARG A 110 11.92 21.66 14.64
N GLY A 111 12.17 22.92 14.28
CA GLY A 111 11.90 23.45 12.94
C GLY A 111 10.98 24.66 12.96
N ASN A 112 10.81 25.28 11.80
CA ASN A 112 10.11 26.56 11.63
C ASN A 112 8.91 26.41 10.68
N GLU A 113 8.40 27.54 10.17
CA GLU A 113 7.26 27.58 9.26
C GLU A 113 7.45 26.68 8.03
N ALA A 114 8.64 26.73 7.42
CA ALA A 114 8.94 25.93 6.24
C ALA A 114 8.91 24.43 6.57
N SER A 115 9.48 24.04 7.71
CA SER A 115 9.43 22.65 8.18
C SER A 115 7.99 22.20 8.40
N ALA A 116 7.15 23.04 9.03
CA ALA A 116 5.75 22.71 9.26
C ALA A 116 4.95 22.56 7.95
N HIS A 117 5.20 23.40 6.94
CA HIS A 117 4.60 23.25 5.62
C HIS A 117 5.03 21.96 4.91
N ILE A 118 6.31 21.60 4.99
CA ILE A 118 6.83 20.33 4.43
C ILE A 118 6.13 19.14 5.10
N GLU A 119 6.05 19.14 6.43
CA GLU A 119 5.40 18.06 7.19
C GLU A 119 3.90 17.99 6.90
N PHE A 120 3.22 19.13 6.84
CA PHE A 120 1.81 19.22 6.45
C PHE A 120 1.58 18.66 5.03
N GLY A 121 2.49 18.93 4.10
CA GLY A 121 2.46 18.41 2.73
C GLY A 121 2.59 16.88 2.68
N LYS A 122 3.42 16.29 3.56
CA LYS A 122 3.64 14.84 3.62
C LYS A 122 2.43 14.07 4.14
N ILE A 123 1.81 14.52 5.24
CA ILE A 123 0.81 13.73 5.99
C ILE A 123 -0.41 13.40 5.11
N GLY A 124 -0.62 12.14 4.77
CA GLY A 124 -1.73 11.72 3.91
C GLY A 124 -1.54 12.04 2.43
N GLY A 125 -0.31 12.39 2.03
CA GLY A 125 0.06 12.66 0.65
C GLY A 125 -0.51 13.96 0.05
N GLY A 126 -0.53 14.00 -1.28
CA GLY A 126 -1.10 15.09 -2.06
C GLY A 126 -2.62 15.09 -1.97
N GLY A 127 -3.22 16.27 -1.78
CA GLY A 127 -4.66 16.44 -1.69
C GLY A 127 -5.02 17.92 -1.79
N GLU A 128 -6.32 18.19 -1.97
CA GLU A 128 -6.81 19.56 -1.98
C GLU A 128 -6.61 20.21 -0.60
N VAL A 129 -6.03 21.40 -0.59
CA VAL A 129 -5.82 22.19 0.61
C VAL A 129 -6.75 23.40 0.56
N THR A 130 -7.65 23.49 1.54
CA THR A 130 -8.49 24.66 1.72
C THR A 130 -7.83 25.64 2.67
N GLN A 131 -7.73 26.89 2.26
CA GLN A 131 -7.22 27.98 3.10
C GLN A 131 -8.39 28.75 3.72
N TYR A 132 -8.39 28.86 5.05
CA TYR A 132 -9.32 29.68 5.81
C TYR A 132 -8.57 30.89 6.37
N VAL A 133 -9.09 32.08 6.10
CA VAL A 133 -8.52 33.35 6.56
C VAL A 133 -9.49 34.02 7.54
N ASN A 134 -9.00 34.35 8.74
CA ASN A 134 -9.74 35.10 9.75
C ASN A 134 -8.85 36.23 10.29
N GLY A 135 -9.09 37.44 9.78
CA GLY A 135 -8.20 38.59 10.03
C GLY A 135 -6.78 38.30 9.54
N THR A 136 -5.81 38.34 10.44
CA THR A 136 -4.40 38.03 10.15
C THR A 136 -4.05 36.55 10.32
N LYS A 137 -5.00 35.72 10.76
CA LYS A 137 -4.78 34.29 10.99
C LYS A 137 -5.16 33.49 9.75
N VAL A 138 -4.24 32.64 9.32
CA VAL A 138 -4.45 31.68 8.23
C VAL A 138 -4.42 30.28 8.79
N THR A 139 -5.37 29.44 8.37
CA THR A 139 -5.41 28.01 8.65
C THR A 139 -5.54 27.25 7.34
N TYR A 140 -4.60 26.36 7.08
CA TYR A 140 -4.65 25.42 5.97
C TYR A 140 -5.27 24.12 6.47
N VAL A 141 -6.25 23.59 5.75
CA VAL A 141 -6.92 22.33 6.08
C VAL A 141 -6.81 21.39 4.90
N LYS A 142 -6.34 20.18 5.16
CA LYS A 142 -6.32 19.09 4.21
C LYS A 142 -7.22 17.98 4.76
N LYS A 143 -8.25 17.62 3.98
CA LYS A 143 -9.16 16.53 4.33
C LYS A 143 -8.49 15.19 4.00
N THR A 144 -8.49 14.27 4.96
CA THR A 144 -8.03 12.89 4.77
C THR A 144 -9.16 11.92 5.17
N PRO A 145 -9.15 10.67 4.71
CA PRO A 145 -10.16 9.67 5.10
C PRO A 145 -10.28 9.51 6.62
N SER A 146 -9.16 9.60 7.36
CA SER A 146 -9.14 9.52 8.82
C SER A 146 -9.50 10.82 9.55
N GLY A 147 -9.60 11.96 8.85
CA GLY A 147 -9.95 13.26 9.44
C GLY A 147 -9.19 14.46 8.88
N ASP A 148 -9.42 15.64 9.44
CA ASP A 148 -8.77 16.86 8.99
C ASP A 148 -7.35 16.98 9.56
N VAL A 149 -6.37 17.17 8.67
CA VAL A 149 -5.05 17.68 9.03
C VAL A 149 -5.10 19.20 8.90
N ARG A 150 -4.63 19.93 9.91
CA ARG A 150 -4.65 21.40 9.90
C ARG A 150 -3.28 21.97 10.19
N LEU A 151 -2.86 22.99 9.44
CA LEU A 151 -1.68 23.79 9.70
C LEU A 151 -2.10 25.22 9.99
N TYR A 152 -1.69 25.73 11.15
CA TYR A 152 -2.05 27.07 11.63
C TYR A 152 -1.01 27.57 12.63
N ARG A 153 -1.11 28.84 13.02
CA ARG A 153 -0.27 29.40 14.09
C ARG A 153 -1.00 29.34 15.42
N SER A 154 -0.36 28.77 16.44
CA SER A 154 -0.91 28.66 17.79
C SER A 154 -0.03 29.34 18.83
N SER A 155 -0.65 29.75 19.93
CA SER A 155 0.04 30.28 21.10
C SER A 155 0.08 29.26 22.24
N SER A 156 1.11 29.38 23.07
CA SER A 156 1.34 28.59 24.28
C SER A 156 1.91 29.51 25.34
N GLU A 157 1.48 29.36 26.57
CA GLU A 157 2.14 30.04 27.70
C GLU A 157 3.57 29.52 27.89
N THR A 158 3.80 28.23 27.64
CA THR A 158 5.10 27.57 27.86
C THR A 158 6.05 27.69 26.67
N ASP A 159 5.53 27.63 25.44
CA ASP A 159 6.35 27.52 24.22
C ASP A 159 6.34 28.79 23.34
N GLY A 160 5.72 29.86 23.85
CA GLY A 160 5.62 31.14 23.19
C GLY A 160 4.43 31.27 22.23
N ASN A 161 4.34 32.48 21.66
CA ASN A 161 3.22 32.89 20.82
C ASN A 161 3.49 32.63 19.34
N ASN A 162 2.40 32.45 18.60
CA ASN A 162 2.41 32.47 17.13
C ASN A 162 3.35 31.43 16.49
N ARG A 163 3.41 30.22 17.04
CA ARG A 163 4.25 29.12 16.55
C ARG A 163 3.52 28.28 15.49
N PRO A 164 4.18 27.86 14.40
CA PRO A 164 3.59 26.93 13.44
C PRO A 164 3.17 25.65 14.14
N THR A 165 1.97 25.18 13.86
CA THR A 165 1.36 24.04 14.54
C THR A 165 0.57 23.21 13.54
N ILE A 166 0.84 21.91 13.53
CA ILE A 166 0.02 20.94 12.81
C ILE A 166 -0.86 20.22 13.82
N SER A 167 -2.15 20.06 13.53
CA SER A 167 -3.05 19.20 14.30
C SER A 167 -3.65 18.13 13.43
N PHE A 168 -3.81 16.95 14.01
CA PHE A 168 -4.52 15.84 13.39
C PHE A 168 -5.18 15.02 14.50
N LEU A 169 -6.46 14.67 14.31
CA LEU A 169 -7.28 13.98 15.32
C LEU A 169 -7.24 14.71 16.68
N LYS A 170 -6.82 14.02 17.74
CA LYS A 170 -6.70 14.55 19.11
C LYS A 170 -5.26 14.92 19.48
N ASP A 171 -4.40 15.16 18.49
CA ASP A 171 -3.00 15.49 18.70
C ASP A 171 -2.64 16.81 18.00
N LYS A 172 -1.67 17.54 18.55
CA LYS A 172 -1.04 18.68 17.89
C LYS A 172 0.47 18.68 18.10
N VAL A 173 1.20 19.08 17.07
CA VAL A 173 2.65 19.22 17.05
C VAL A 173 3.00 20.68 16.77
N ARG A 174 3.71 21.31 17.69
CA ARG A 174 4.18 22.69 17.58
C ARG A 174 5.66 22.74 17.22
N PHE A 175 6.00 23.56 16.23
CA PHE A 175 7.36 23.71 15.73
C PHE A 175 8.06 24.88 16.44
N LEU A 176 9.15 24.61 17.15
CA LEU A 176 9.83 25.54 18.07
C LEU A 176 11.22 26.03 17.60
N GLY A 177 11.58 25.80 16.35
CA GLY A 177 12.82 26.32 15.76
C GLY A 177 12.66 27.73 15.19
N ASP A 178 13.79 28.41 15.09
CA ASP A 178 13.95 29.67 14.35
C ASP A 178 14.31 29.38 12.88
#